data_AF-A0A7C7A2H6-F1
#
_entry.id   AF-A0A7C7A2H6-F1
#
_cell.length_a   1.000
_cell.length_b   1.000
_cell.length_c   1.000
_cell.angle_alpha   90.00
_cell.angle_beta   90.00
_cell.angle_gamma   90.00
#
_symmetry.space_group_name_H-M   'P 1'
#
loop_
_entity.id
_entity.type
_entity.pdbx_description
1 polymer ?
#
loop_
_entity_poly.entity_id
_entity_poly.type
_entity_poly.pdbx_seq_one_letter_code
_entity_poly.pdbx_strand_id
1 'polypeptide(L)'
;EEGMRMVEVTKDQLMNLSDIIAELSDRPYRFIIFVDDLSFEEHETEYKYLKAVLEGSLESAPENVRIYATSNRRHLIREYHSDRDENEIKAQDTLQEKLSLSDRFGITVVYLSPNQEEYLNIVEGIAESKGIDIDPEKLRQMALKWELWHNRRSGRTAKQFIEDLLGAKHQSY
;
A
#
# COMPACT_ATOMS: atom_id res chain seq x y z
N GLU A 1 -15.14 -19.54 -6.54
CA GLU A 1 -14.25 -18.86 -5.59
C GLU A 1 -13.09 -19.79 -5.25
N GLU A 2 -11.98 -19.63 -5.98
CA GLU A 2 -11.07 -20.70 -6.41
C GLU A 2 -9.92 -21.02 -5.44
N GLY A 3 -10.22 -21.39 -4.19
CA GLY A 3 -9.18 -21.93 -3.29
C GLY A 3 -7.99 -20.98 -2.99
N MET A 4 -8.12 -19.68 -3.31
CA MET A 4 -7.17 -18.65 -2.93
C MET A 4 -7.38 -18.28 -1.47
N ARG A 5 -6.28 -18.06 -0.74
CA ARG A 5 -6.26 -17.65 0.66
C ARG A 5 -5.27 -16.51 0.82
N MET A 6 -5.56 -15.62 1.75
CA MET A 6 -4.67 -14.52 2.11
C MET A 6 -4.19 -14.75 3.53
N VAL A 7 -2.89 -14.54 3.75
CA VAL A 7 -2.24 -14.61 5.07
C VAL A 7 -1.61 -13.25 5.30
N GLU A 8 -2.15 -12.50 6.26
CA GLU A 8 -1.57 -11.23 6.66
C GLU A 8 -0.39 -11.48 7.60
N VAL A 9 0.73 -10.82 7.33
CA VAL A 9 1.96 -10.90 8.11
C VAL A 9 2.36 -9.49 8.49
N THR A 10 2.40 -9.21 9.79
CA THR A 10 2.87 -7.93 10.29
C THR A 10 4.40 -7.85 10.21
N LYS A 11 4.93 -6.63 10.34
CA LYS A 11 6.37 -6.39 10.32
C LYS A 11 7.15 -7.26 11.32
N ASP A 12 6.65 -7.34 12.56
CA ASP A 12 7.29 -8.14 13.63
C ASP A 12 7.26 -9.64 13.35
N GLN A 13 6.32 -10.09 12.51
CA GLN A 13 6.17 -11.50 12.13
C GLN A 13 7.06 -11.89 10.95
N LEU A 14 7.75 -10.94 10.30
CA LEU A 14 8.65 -11.22 9.17
C LEU A 14 9.76 -12.22 9.54
N MET A 15 10.18 -12.27 10.80
CA MET A 15 11.14 -13.27 11.29
C MET A 15 10.65 -14.71 11.13
N ASN A 16 9.33 -14.92 11.12
CA ASN A 16 8.70 -16.24 10.96
C ASN A 16 8.27 -16.50 9.51
N LEU A 17 8.59 -15.61 8.57
CA LEU A 17 8.09 -15.70 7.18
C LEU A 17 8.49 -17.02 6.50
N SER A 18 9.70 -17.50 6.75
CA SER A 18 10.18 -18.80 6.23
C SER A 18 9.34 -19.96 6.75
N ASP A 19 9.03 -20.00 8.05
CA ASP A 19 8.22 -21.06 8.65
C ASP A 19 6.78 -21.02 8.13
N ILE A 20 6.23 -19.81 7.98
CA ILE A 20 4.91 -19.62 7.37
C ILE A 20 4.91 -20.18 5.95
N ILE A 21 5.89 -19.83 5.11
CA ILE A 21 5.98 -20.34 3.74
C ILE A 21 6.07 -21.87 3.72
N ALA A 22 6.89 -22.46 4.58
CA ALA A 22 7.02 -23.91 4.68
C ALA A 22 5.67 -24.57 5.00
N GLU A 23 4.92 -24.05 5.98
CA GLU A 23 3.60 -24.59 6.35
C GLU A 23 2.55 -24.46 5.21
N LEU A 24 2.69 -23.44 4.36
CA LEU A 24 1.79 -23.22 3.23
C LEU A 24 2.15 -24.06 2.00
N SER A 25 3.41 -24.51 1.89
CA SER A 25 3.94 -25.23 0.72
C SER A 25 3.19 -26.54 0.46
N ASP A 26 2.87 -27.30 1.51
CA ASP A 26 2.26 -28.62 1.40
C ASP A 26 0.73 -28.59 1.28
N ARG A 27 0.13 -27.40 1.23
CA ARG A 27 -1.33 -27.24 1.22
C ARG A 27 -1.87 -27.14 -0.21
N PRO A 28 -3.05 -27.73 -0.51
CA PRO A 28 -3.63 -27.75 -1.85
C PRO A 28 -4.31 -26.43 -2.26
N TYR A 29 -3.90 -25.31 -1.65
CA TYR A 29 -4.47 -23.98 -1.86
C TYR A 29 -3.41 -23.03 -2.41
N ARG A 30 -3.86 -21.91 -3.00
CA ARG A 30 -3.00 -20.81 -3.42
C ARG A 30 -3.01 -19.72 -2.36
N PHE A 31 -1.85 -19.20 -1.99
CA PHE A 31 -1.69 -18.24 -0.93
C PHE A 31 -1.09 -16.92 -1.43
N ILE A 32 -1.68 -15.82 -0.98
CA ILE A 32 -1.05 -14.50 -1.00
C ILE A 32 -0.63 -14.20 0.44
N ILE A 33 0.66 -14.07 0.67
CA ILE A 33 1.19 -13.49 1.91
C ILE A 33 1.17 -11.97 1.71
N PHE A 34 0.41 -11.28 2.53
CA PHE A 34 0.24 -9.83 2.48
C PHE A 34 1.01 -9.19 3.64
N VAL A 35 1.97 -8.33 3.30
CA VAL A 35 2.77 -7.56 4.24
C VAL A 35 2.33 -6.10 4.16
N ASP A 36 1.62 -5.62 5.17
CA ASP A 36 1.13 -4.25 5.19
C ASP A 36 2.18 -3.25 5.71
N ASP A 37 2.14 -2.04 5.17
CA ASP A 37 2.94 -0.88 5.55
C ASP A 37 4.44 -1.16 5.73
N LEU A 38 5.07 -1.72 4.70
CA LEU A 38 6.50 -1.97 4.67
C LEU A 38 7.27 -0.63 4.59
N SER A 39 7.64 -0.11 5.76
CA SER A 39 8.60 0.97 5.92
C SER A 39 10.02 0.44 6.11
N PHE A 40 10.99 1.26 5.70
CA PHE A 40 12.40 1.02 5.91
C PHE A 40 13.02 2.21 6.62
N GLU A 41 12.86 2.27 7.93
CA GLU A 41 13.54 3.24 8.78
C GLU A 41 14.95 2.76 9.14
N GLU A 42 15.82 3.65 9.64
CA GLU A 42 17.23 3.30 9.92
C GLU A 42 17.40 2.25 11.01
N HIS A 43 16.38 2.03 11.84
CA HIS A 43 16.43 1.10 12.97
C HIS A 43 15.64 -0.19 12.73
N GLU A 44 14.94 -0.29 11.59
CA GLU A 44 14.12 -1.45 11.26
C GLU A 44 14.97 -2.50 10.57
N THR A 45 15.05 -3.70 11.14
CA THR A 45 15.88 -4.80 10.61
C THR A 45 15.03 -5.95 10.07
N GLU A 46 13.72 -5.89 10.26
CA GLU A 46 12.75 -6.92 9.95
C GLU A 46 12.69 -7.19 8.44
N TYR A 47 12.98 -6.17 7.62
CA TYR A 47 13.04 -6.30 6.17
C TYR A 47 14.13 -7.27 5.68
N LYS A 48 15.16 -7.55 6.50
CA LYS A 48 16.23 -8.48 6.13
C LYS A 48 15.71 -9.91 6.00
N TYR A 49 14.72 -10.29 6.80
CA TYR A 49 14.06 -11.60 6.68
C TYR A 49 13.27 -11.71 5.36
N LEU A 50 12.53 -10.66 5.02
CA LEU A 50 11.83 -10.58 3.74
C LEU A 50 12.80 -10.66 2.55
N LYS A 51 13.92 -9.94 2.63
CA LYS A 51 14.99 -10.00 1.63
C LYS A 51 15.56 -11.41 1.47
N ALA A 52 15.91 -12.07 2.56
CA ALA A 52 16.48 -13.42 2.53
C ALA A 52 15.55 -14.44 1.83
N VAL A 53 14.24 -14.32 2.06
CA VAL A 53 13.20 -15.13 1.40
C VAL A 53 13.13 -14.82 -0.11
N LEU A 54 13.12 -13.53 -0.48
CA LEU A 54 13.04 -13.11 -1.89
C LEU A 54 14.33 -13.41 -2.68
N GLU A 55 15.49 -13.49 -2.02
CA GLU A 55 16.76 -13.87 -2.63
C GLU A 55 16.91 -15.39 -2.82
N GLY A 56 15.98 -16.20 -2.31
CA GLY A 56 16.04 -17.66 -2.40
C GLY A 56 17.20 -18.25 -1.60
N SER A 57 17.68 -17.55 -0.58
CA SER A 57 18.86 -17.93 0.20
C SER A 57 18.64 -19.16 1.10
N LEU A 58 17.39 -19.54 1.33
CA LEU A 58 17.02 -20.75 2.08
C LEU A 58 16.26 -21.78 1.20
N GLU A 59 15.18 -21.38 0.51
CA GLU A 59 14.46 -22.21 -0.47
C GLU A 59 13.76 -21.28 -1.48
N SER A 60 13.56 -21.71 -2.73
CA SER A 60 12.75 -20.94 -3.69
C SER A 60 11.30 -20.89 -3.21
N ALA A 61 10.66 -19.72 -3.24
CA ALA A 61 9.26 -19.59 -2.86
C ALA A 61 8.39 -20.60 -3.66
N PRO A 62 7.52 -21.38 -3.00
CA PRO A 62 6.66 -22.37 -3.63
C PRO A 62 5.79 -21.76 -4.73
N GLU A 63 5.42 -22.56 -5.74
CA GLU A 63 4.56 -22.10 -6.83
C GLU A 63 3.19 -21.62 -6.36
N ASN A 64 2.69 -22.18 -5.25
CA ASN A 64 1.39 -21.83 -4.68
C ASN A 64 1.44 -20.61 -3.74
N VAL A 65 2.60 -19.97 -3.54
CA VAL A 65 2.76 -18.79 -2.66
C VAL A 65 3.20 -17.56 -3.46
N ARG A 66 2.58 -16.42 -3.17
CA ARG A 66 2.98 -15.09 -3.68
C ARG A 66 3.04 -14.10 -2.53
N ILE A 67 4.02 -13.18 -2.58
CA ILE A 67 4.20 -12.14 -1.56
C ILE A 67 3.76 -10.80 -2.14
N TYR A 68 2.83 -10.14 -1.45
CA TYR A 68 2.34 -8.80 -1.76
C TYR A 68 2.76 -7.90 -0.60
N ALA A 69 3.35 -6.75 -0.91
CA ALA A 69 3.71 -5.77 0.10
C ALA A 69 3.17 -4.40 -0.29
N THR A 70 2.68 -3.65 0.69
CA THR A 70 2.32 -2.23 0.52
C THR A 70 3.39 -1.35 1.14
N SER A 71 3.49 -0.11 0.67
CA SER A 71 4.31 0.91 1.30
C SER A 71 3.67 2.27 1.11
N ASN A 72 3.56 3.01 2.21
CA ASN A 72 3.04 4.37 2.22
C ASN A 72 4.07 5.42 1.76
N ARG A 73 5.28 5.01 1.36
CA ARG A 73 6.34 5.90 0.86
C ARG A 73 6.46 5.76 -0.66
N ARG A 74 6.51 6.90 -1.38
CA ARG A 74 6.61 6.98 -2.87
C ARG A 74 7.76 6.13 -3.44
N HIS A 75 8.79 5.96 -2.63
CA HIS A 75 9.85 4.98 -2.78
C HIS A 75 9.84 4.23 -1.45
N LEU A 76 10.14 2.93 -1.43
CA LEU A 76 10.40 2.19 -0.17
C LEU A 76 11.47 2.88 0.70
N ILE A 77 12.18 3.87 0.14
CA ILE A 77 13.35 4.56 0.70
C ILE A 77 13.09 6.07 0.69
N ARG A 78 13.46 6.77 1.77
CA ARG A 78 13.62 8.23 1.72
C ARG A 78 14.97 8.56 1.08
N GLU A 79 14.97 9.27 -0.04
CA GLU A 79 16.16 10.04 -0.45
C GLU A 79 16.26 11.25 0.49
N TYR A 80 17.15 11.19 1.48
CA TYR A 80 17.53 12.38 2.22
C TYR A 80 18.52 13.17 1.38
N HIS A 81 18.06 14.24 0.75
CA HIS A 81 18.94 15.34 0.35
C HIS A 81 19.21 16.20 1.58
N SER A 82 20.12 15.77 2.45
CA SER A 82 20.66 16.63 3.51
C SER A 82 22.16 16.77 3.32
N ASP A 83 22.59 18.03 3.30
CA ASP A 83 23.98 18.47 3.20
C ASP A 83 24.88 17.78 4.25
N ARG A 84 25.91 17.08 3.73
CA ARG A 84 27.26 16.79 4.27
C ARG A 84 27.44 16.60 5.79
N ASP A 85 27.84 15.39 6.18
CA ASP A 85 29.05 15.09 6.99
C ASP A 85 29.09 13.60 7.39
N GLU A 86 30.27 12.96 7.28
CA GLU A 86 30.80 11.64 7.73
C GLU A 86 29.91 10.36 7.78
N ASN A 87 28.58 10.47 7.87
CA ASN A 87 27.61 9.37 7.84
C ASN A 87 27.09 9.04 6.42
N GLU A 88 27.60 9.72 5.38
CA GLU A 88 27.17 9.52 3.99
C GLU A 88 27.38 8.09 3.51
N ILE A 89 28.49 7.44 3.88
CA ILE A 89 28.79 6.07 3.44
C ILE A 89 27.75 5.09 4.00
N LYS A 90 27.43 5.18 5.30
CA LYS A 90 26.41 4.31 5.93
C LYS A 90 25.01 4.58 5.37
N ALA A 91 24.68 5.84 5.08
CA ALA A 91 23.40 6.20 4.49
C ALA A 91 23.28 5.66 3.04
N GLN A 92 24.37 5.73 2.25
CA GLN A 92 24.42 5.17 0.90
C GLN A 92 24.33 3.64 0.91
N ASP A 93 25.06 2.96 1.79
CA ASP A 93 24.97 1.50 1.96
C ASP A 93 23.54 1.08 2.32
N THR A 94 22.92 1.80 3.26
CA THR A 94 21.53 1.56 3.68
C THR A 94 20.53 1.78 2.55
N LEU A 95 20.75 2.80 1.71
CA LEU A 95 19.92 3.08 0.55
C LEU A 95 20.08 1.99 -0.52
N GLN A 96 21.31 1.56 -0.80
CA GLN A 96 21.62 0.50 -1.75
C GLN A 96 21.03 -0.86 -1.31
N GLU A 97 21.08 -1.17 -0.02
CA GLU A 97 20.42 -2.37 0.54
C GLU A 97 18.91 -2.35 0.31
N LYS A 98 18.25 -1.21 0.54
CA LYS A 98 16.80 -1.12 0.37
C LYS A 98 16.39 -1.15 -1.11
N LEU A 99 17.19 -0.55 -2.00
CA LEU A 99 16.97 -0.64 -3.45
C LEU A 99 17.07 -2.09 -3.90
N SER A 100 18.07 -2.82 -3.41
CA SER A 100 18.27 -4.24 -3.74
C SER A 100 17.11 -5.14 -3.33
N LEU A 101 16.31 -4.74 -2.32
CA LEU A 101 15.09 -5.45 -1.95
C LEU A 101 13.92 -5.06 -2.86
N SER A 102 13.76 -3.77 -3.15
CA SER A 102 12.73 -3.29 -4.08
C SER A 102 12.83 -3.99 -5.44
N ASP A 103 14.06 -4.19 -5.94
CA ASP A 103 14.32 -4.87 -7.21
C ASP A 103 13.92 -6.35 -7.22
N ARG A 104 13.66 -6.96 -6.07
CA ARG A 104 13.18 -8.36 -5.98
C ARG A 104 11.68 -8.48 -6.20
N PHE A 105 10.93 -7.39 -6.13
CA PHE A 105 9.54 -7.40 -6.51
C PHE A 105 9.43 -7.30 -8.02
N GLY A 106 8.98 -8.41 -8.66
CA GLY A 106 8.86 -8.47 -10.12
C GLY A 106 7.77 -7.56 -10.70
N ILE A 107 6.85 -7.07 -9.87
CA ILE A 107 5.79 -6.12 -10.26
C ILE A 107 5.68 -5.05 -9.18
N THR A 108 5.75 -3.80 -9.60
CA THR A 108 5.53 -2.64 -8.73
C THR A 108 4.34 -1.85 -9.27
N VAL A 109 3.33 -1.65 -8.42
CA VAL A 109 2.15 -0.84 -8.75
C VAL A 109 2.24 0.46 -7.95
N VAL A 110 2.28 1.59 -8.66
CA VAL A 110 2.42 2.92 -8.05
C VAL A 110 1.07 3.63 -8.03
N TYR A 111 0.62 4.03 -6.85
CA TYR A 111 -0.58 4.85 -6.66
C TYR A 111 -0.19 6.30 -6.42
N LEU A 112 -0.38 7.15 -7.44
CA LEU A 112 -0.15 8.59 -7.33
C LEU A 112 -1.37 9.28 -6.70
N SER A 113 -1.13 10.40 -6.01
CA SER A 113 -2.24 11.24 -5.56
C SER A 113 -2.93 11.83 -6.79
N PRO A 114 -4.26 11.68 -6.92
CA PRO A 114 -4.97 12.19 -8.07
C PRO A 114 -4.87 13.72 -8.14
N ASN A 115 -4.81 14.25 -9.36
CA ASN A 115 -5.06 15.66 -9.60
C ASN A 115 -6.53 16.00 -9.32
N GLN A 116 -6.90 17.27 -9.45
CA GLN A 116 -8.26 17.71 -9.14
C GLN A 116 -9.33 16.99 -9.97
N GLU A 117 -9.13 16.93 -11.29
CA GLU A 117 -10.09 16.30 -12.20
C GLU A 117 -10.19 14.79 -11.96
N GLU A 118 -9.06 14.12 -11.74
CA GLU A 118 -9.05 12.70 -11.37
C GLU A 118 -9.79 12.45 -10.05
N TYR A 119 -9.61 13.33 -9.06
CA TYR A 119 -10.33 13.26 -7.79
C TYR A 119 -11.85 13.43 -8.00
N LEU A 120 -12.26 14.39 -8.81
CA LEU A 120 -13.68 14.61 -9.15
C LEU A 120 -14.26 13.40 -9.89
N ASN A 121 -13.54 12.82 -10.84
CA ASN A 121 -13.97 11.62 -11.56
C ASN A 121 -14.14 10.42 -10.61
N ILE A 122 -13.26 10.28 -9.61
CA ILE A 122 -13.40 9.25 -8.56
C ILE A 122 -14.67 9.49 -7.75
N VAL A 123 -14.95 10.74 -7.35
CA VAL A 123 -16.16 11.09 -6.61
C VAL A 123 -17.42 10.76 -7.41
N GLU A 124 -17.47 11.15 -8.68
CA GLU A 124 -18.59 10.87 -9.59
C GLU A 124 -18.80 9.36 -9.77
N GLY A 125 -17.73 8.60 -10.02
CA GLY A 125 -17.82 7.14 -10.15
C GLY A 125 -18.30 6.44 -8.88
N ILE A 126 -17.88 6.91 -7.69
CA ILE A 126 -18.40 6.39 -6.44
C ILE A 126 -19.88 6.78 -6.26
N ALA A 127 -20.27 8.02 -6.57
CA ALA A 127 -21.63 8.49 -6.46
C ALA A 127 -22.60 7.69 -7.37
N GLU A 128 -22.21 7.46 -8.61
CA GLU A 128 -22.94 6.64 -9.58
C GLU A 128 -23.10 5.21 -9.06
N SER A 129 -22.01 4.58 -8.58
CA SER A 129 -22.05 3.22 -8.03
C SER A 129 -22.99 3.06 -6.83
N LYS A 130 -23.24 4.16 -6.09
CA LYS A 130 -24.14 4.21 -4.93
C LYS A 130 -25.52 4.77 -5.26
N GLY A 131 -25.82 5.07 -6.52
CA GLY A 131 -27.12 5.59 -6.96
C GLY A 131 -27.45 6.98 -6.40
N ILE A 132 -26.44 7.83 -6.20
CA ILE A 132 -26.64 9.18 -5.66
C ILE A 132 -27.12 10.11 -6.77
N ASP A 133 -28.39 10.49 -6.70
CA ASP A 133 -28.99 11.48 -7.61
C ASP A 133 -28.76 12.90 -7.10
N ILE A 134 -27.66 13.51 -7.53
CA ILE A 134 -27.31 14.92 -7.33
C ILE A 134 -26.77 15.45 -8.66
N ASP A 135 -27.11 16.69 -8.99
CA ASP A 135 -26.52 17.41 -10.13
C ASP A 135 -24.97 17.31 -10.14
N PRO A 136 -24.34 16.87 -11.24
CA PRO A 136 -22.90 16.65 -11.30
C PRO A 136 -22.06 17.88 -10.93
N GLU A 137 -22.45 19.07 -11.38
CA GLU A 137 -21.71 20.30 -11.07
C GLU A 137 -21.82 20.60 -9.57
N LYS A 138 -23.01 20.46 -8.98
CA LYS A 138 -23.19 20.60 -7.53
C LYS A 138 -22.35 19.58 -6.75
N LEU A 139 -22.30 18.32 -7.19
CA LEU A 139 -21.50 17.27 -6.56
C LEU A 139 -20.01 17.64 -6.58
N ARG A 140 -19.51 18.11 -7.72
CA ARG A 140 -18.12 18.58 -7.88
C ARG A 140 -17.80 19.73 -6.93
N GLN A 141 -18.66 20.75 -6.88
CA GLN A 141 -18.47 21.89 -5.98
C GLN A 141 -18.42 21.47 -4.51
N MET A 142 -19.27 20.53 -4.10
CA MET A 142 -19.27 19.98 -2.74
C MET A 142 -17.99 19.17 -2.46
N ALA A 143 -17.53 18.38 -3.42
CA ALA A 143 -16.32 17.58 -3.30
C ALA A 143 -15.04 18.43 -3.21
N LEU A 144 -14.96 19.54 -3.96
CA LEU A 144 -13.86 20.51 -3.87
C LEU A 144 -13.83 21.20 -2.51
N LYS A 145 -15.00 21.57 -1.98
CA LYS A 145 -15.09 22.11 -0.62
C LYS A 145 -14.63 21.09 0.40
N TRP A 146 -15.09 19.84 0.29
CA TRP A 146 -14.68 18.75 1.16
C TRP A 146 -13.16 18.54 1.16
N GLU A 147 -12.55 18.56 -0.03
CA GLU A 147 -11.11 18.45 -0.21
C GLU A 147 -10.35 19.56 0.53
N LEU A 148 -10.80 20.82 0.51
CA LEU A 148 -10.10 21.91 1.20
C LEU A 148 -9.98 21.69 2.72
N TRP A 149 -10.94 20.97 3.32
CA TRP A 149 -10.90 20.60 4.75
C TRP A 149 -10.06 19.35 5.03
N HIS A 150 -9.68 18.60 3.99
CA HIS A 150 -8.94 17.34 4.10
C HIS A 150 -7.60 17.45 3.39
N ASN A 151 -6.50 17.28 4.12
CA ASN A 151 -5.13 17.56 3.66
C ASN A 151 -4.64 16.84 2.36
N ARG A 152 -5.42 15.96 1.72
CA ARG A 152 -5.00 15.31 0.47
C ARG A 152 -6.17 14.84 -0.40
N ARG A 153 -6.04 15.04 -1.71
CA ARG A 153 -6.81 14.32 -2.73
C ARG A 153 -6.44 12.85 -2.71
N SER A 154 -7.43 11.99 -2.50
CA SER A 154 -7.25 10.54 -2.53
C SER A 154 -8.59 9.85 -2.75
N GLY A 155 -8.57 8.59 -3.18
CA GLY A 155 -9.78 7.76 -3.21
C GLY A 155 -10.41 7.59 -1.82
N ARG A 156 -9.60 7.59 -0.74
CA ARG A 156 -10.12 7.57 0.63
C ARG A 156 -10.91 8.84 0.95
N THR A 157 -10.37 10.01 0.61
CA THR A 157 -11.04 11.31 0.81
C THR A 157 -12.36 11.37 0.01
N ALA A 158 -12.35 10.90 -1.23
CA ALA A 158 -13.54 10.83 -2.08
C ALA A 158 -14.61 9.89 -1.49
N LYS A 159 -14.21 8.71 -1.01
CA LYS A 159 -15.10 7.76 -0.35
C LYS A 159 -15.71 8.35 0.93
N GLN A 160 -14.90 9.01 1.75
CA GLN A 160 -15.35 9.68 2.99
C GLN A 160 -16.36 10.80 2.69
N PHE A 161 -16.11 11.62 1.66
CA PHE A 161 -17.06 12.62 1.19
C PHE A 161 -18.43 12.01 0.83
N ILE A 162 -18.43 10.93 0.04
CA ILE A 162 -19.67 10.26 -0.35
C ILE A 162 -20.37 9.62 0.85
N GLU A 163 -19.63 9.05 1.80
CA GLU A 163 -20.19 8.49 3.03
C GLU A 163 -20.83 9.56 3.92
N ASP A 164 -20.17 10.73 4.07
CA ASP A 164 -20.73 11.88 4.77
C ASP A 164 -22.02 12.39 4.11
N LEU A 165 -22.02 12.50 2.79
CA LEU A 165 -23.19 12.89 1.99
C LEU A 165 -24.39 11.95 2.22
N LEU A 166 -24.14 10.64 2.30
CA LEU A 166 -25.16 9.63 2.57
C LEU A 166 -25.63 9.66 4.03
N GLY A 167 -24.72 9.93 4.96
CA GLY A 167 -25.02 10.11 6.39
C GLY A 167 -25.90 11.34 6.65
N ALA A 168 -25.60 12.46 5.99
CA ALA A 168 -26.39 13.69 6.06
C ALA A 168 -27.82 13.50 5.50
N LYS A 169 -27.99 12.68 4.44
CA LYS A 169 -29.32 12.30 3.93
C LYS A 169 -30.14 11.49 4.96
N HIS A 170 -29.51 10.66 5.80
CA HIS A 170 -30.21 9.84 6.79
C HIS A 170 -30.68 10.61 8.02
N GLN A 171 -30.08 11.76 8.35
CA GLN A 171 -30.52 12.62 9.46
C GLN A 171 -31.65 13.58 9.09
N SER A 172 -32.08 13.60 7.82
CA SER A 172 -33.11 14.52 7.31
C SER A 172 -34.51 13.89 7.23
N TYR A 173 -34.75 12.75 7.90
CA TYR A 173 -36.04 12.05 7.98
C TYR A 173 -36.57 12.00 9.42
#